data_AF-A0A261VP30-F1
#
_entry.id   AF-A0A261VP30-F1
#
_cell.length_a   1.000
_cell.length_b   1.000
_cell.length_c   1.000
_cell.angle_alpha   90.00
_cell.angle_beta   90.00
_cell.angle_gamma   90.00
#
_symmetry.space_group_name_H-M   'P 1'
#
loop_
_entity.id
_entity.type
_entity.pdbx_description
1 polymer ?
#
loop_
_entity_poly.entity_id
_entity_poly.type
_entity_poly.pdbx_seq_one_letter_code
_entity_poly.pdbx_strand_id
1 'polypeptide(L)'
;MWIPGLGPLSKAQVESLKLDAKQQALFDKARDASRQAMEARRQSGPAPHELLEAQLNAGKLDPHALAAEGDKRRAQFEGQEAALRTQWLAVWDSLNDAQRTQVTQIVKERVAKMKEHHGKRGEHRPGRPAQPAPAAQ
;
A
#
# COMPACT_ATOMS: atom_id res chain seq x y z
N MET A 1 1.01 -12.14 4.39
CA MET A 1 1.00 -11.34 5.64
C MET A 1 1.21 -9.90 5.25
N TRP A 2 0.52 -8.94 5.84
CA TRP A 2 0.90 -7.54 5.69
C TRP A 2 1.53 -7.06 6.99
N ILE A 3 2.68 -6.41 6.91
CA ILE A 3 3.34 -5.81 8.06
C ILE A 3 3.23 -4.29 7.94
N PRO A 4 2.58 -3.61 8.89
CA PRO A 4 2.47 -2.15 8.86
C PRO A 4 3.85 -1.49 8.72
N GLY A 5 4.00 -0.62 7.72
CA GLY A 5 5.26 0.08 7.45
C GLY A 5 6.31 -0.71 6.65
N LEU A 6 6.21 -2.05 6.58
CA LEU A 6 7.17 -2.91 5.86
C LEU A 6 6.56 -3.57 4.61
N GLY A 7 5.23 -3.57 4.50
CA GLY A 7 4.49 -4.04 3.34
C GLY A 7 4.17 -5.55 3.38
N PRO A 8 3.69 -6.11 2.24
CA PRO A 8 3.21 -7.48 2.19
C PRO A 8 4.36 -8.49 2.04
N LEU A 9 4.24 -9.62 2.75
CA LEU A 9 4.97 -10.87 2.53
C LEU A 9 4.20 -11.81 1.60
N SER A 10 4.94 -12.55 0.78
CA SER A 10 4.39 -13.56 -0.13
C SER A 10 3.84 -14.77 0.63
N LYS A 11 3.01 -15.58 -0.04
CA LYS A 11 2.44 -16.80 0.55
C LYS A 11 3.55 -17.76 1.02
N ALA A 12 4.55 -18.01 0.18
CA ALA A 12 5.68 -18.88 0.50
C ALA A 12 6.49 -18.39 1.71
N GLN A 13 6.66 -17.06 1.85
CA GLN A 13 7.32 -16.47 3.02
C GLN A 13 6.52 -16.72 4.30
N VAL A 14 5.20 -16.61 4.25
CA VAL A 14 4.34 -16.91 5.42
C VAL A 14 4.38 -18.39 5.76
N GLU A 15 4.28 -19.27 4.77
CA GLU A 15 4.36 -20.73 4.97
C GLU A 15 5.70 -21.13 5.61
N SER A 16 6.79 -20.45 5.22
CA SER A 16 8.11 -20.69 5.81
C SER A 16 8.24 -20.30 7.29
N LEU A 17 7.33 -19.46 7.82
CA LEU A 17 7.30 -19.10 9.24
C LEU A 17 6.70 -20.21 10.12
N LYS A 18 6.07 -21.23 9.52
CA LYS A 18 5.45 -22.36 10.23
C LYS A 18 4.61 -21.87 11.43
N LEU A 19 3.63 -21.02 11.13
CA LEU A 19 2.75 -20.45 12.15
C LEU A 19 2.04 -21.58 12.92
N ASP A 20 1.97 -21.45 14.24
CA ASP A 20 1.17 -22.36 15.05
C ASP A 20 -0.33 -22.08 14.89
N ALA A 21 -1.19 -22.95 15.44
CA ALA A 21 -2.64 -22.84 15.29
C ALA A 21 -3.22 -21.50 15.79
N LYS A 22 -2.69 -20.91 16.87
CA LYS A 22 -3.15 -19.62 17.40
C LYS A 22 -2.70 -18.48 16.49
N GLN A 23 -1.45 -18.51 16.06
CA GLN A 23 -0.89 -17.52 15.12
C GLN A 23 -1.63 -17.56 13.78
N GLN A 24 -1.93 -18.76 13.28
CA GLN A 24 -2.67 -18.98 12.05
C GLN A 24 -4.10 -18.42 12.15
N ALA A 25 -4.79 -18.62 13.28
CA ALA A 25 -6.11 -18.05 13.48
C ALA A 25 -6.11 -16.51 13.48
N LEU A 26 -5.11 -15.87 14.10
CA LEU A 26 -4.93 -14.42 14.05
C LEU A 26 -4.62 -13.95 12.62
N PHE A 27 -3.77 -14.70 11.91
CA PHE A 27 -3.39 -14.42 10.53
C PHE A 27 -4.59 -14.48 9.59
N ASP A 28 -5.40 -15.55 9.65
CA ASP A 28 -6.56 -15.71 8.79
C ASP A 28 -7.62 -14.64 9.08
N LYS A 29 -7.84 -14.30 10.35
CA LYS A 29 -8.71 -13.18 10.73
C LYS A 29 -8.25 -11.86 10.11
N ALA A 30 -6.97 -11.52 10.24
CA ALA A 30 -6.40 -10.29 9.67
C ALA A 30 -6.43 -10.30 8.13
N ARG A 31 -6.19 -11.46 7.51
CA ARG A 31 -6.25 -11.67 6.06
C ARG A 31 -7.66 -11.47 5.54
N ASP A 32 -8.65 -12.06 6.18
CA ASP A 32 -10.04 -11.98 5.73
C ASP A 32 -10.59 -10.56 5.92
N ALA A 33 -10.27 -9.89 7.04
CA ALA A 33 -10.59 -8.47 7.22
C ALA A 33 -9.92 -7.59 6.15
N SER A 34 -8.66 -7.86 5.82
CA SER A 34 -7.94 -7.12 4.75
C SER A 34 -8.60 -7.33 3.40
N ARG A 35 -9.05 -8.56 3.11
CA ARG A 35 -9.77 -8.88 1.87
C ARG A 35 -11.10 -8.14 1.80
N GLN A 36 -11.87 -8.12 2.89
CA GLN A 36 -13.13 -7.39 2.95
C GLN A 36 -12.94 -5.88 2.77
N ALA A 37 -11.91 -5.29 3.40
CA ALA A 37 -11.60 -3.88 3.23
C ALA A 37 -11.12 -3.56 1.80
N MET A 38 -10.32 -4.43 1.19
CA MET A 38 -9.92 -4.29 -0.21
C MET A 38 -11.13 -4.37 -1.14
N GLU A 39 -12.05 -5.30 -0.89
CA GLU A 39 -13.29 -5.44 -1.65
C GLU A 39 -14.18 -4.20 -1.48
N ALA A 40 -14.38 -3.71 -0.25
CA ALA A 40 -15.13 -2.48 0.02
C ALA A 40 -14.51 -1.26 -0.68
N ARG A 41 -13.16 -1.17 -0.72
CA ARG A 41 -12.47 -0.14 -1.49
C ARG A 41 -12.67 -0.29 -2.99
N ARG A 42 -12.61 -1.51 -3.50
CA ARG A 42 -12.85 -1.80 -4.93
C ARG A 42 -14.28 -1.47 -5.33
N GLN A 43 -15.25 -1.79 -4.48
CA GLN A 43 -16.67 -1.47 -4.66
C GLN A 43 -16.96 0.02 -4.50
N SER A 44 -16.21 0.74 -3.64
CA SER A 44 -16.27 2.21 -3.60
C SER A 44 -15.80 2.88 -4.89
N GLY A 45 -15.21 2.09 -5.79
CA GLY A 45 -15.32 2.31 -7.23
C GLY A 45 -14.61 3.54 -7.77
N PRO A 46 -14.79 3.80 -9.08
CA PRO A 46 -14.15 4.86 -9.84
C PRO A 46 -14.72 6.26 -9.52
N ALA A 47 -15.36 6.49 -8.36
CA ALA A 47 -16.05 7.73 -8.03
C ALA A 47 -15.26 9.02 -8.39
N PRO A 48 -13.93 9.12 -8.19
CA PRO A 48 -13.17 10.29 -8.65
C PRO A 48 -13.01 10.35 -10.18
N HIS A 49 -12.89 9.21 -10.85
CA HIS A 49 -12.81 9.14 -12.31
C HIS A 49 -14.15 9.46 -12.95
N GLU A 50 -15.26 8.93 -12.44
CA GLU A 50 -16.60 9.25 -12.95
C GLU A 50 -16.96 10.73 -12.70
N LEU A 51 -16.61 11.27 -11.52
CA LEU A 51 -16.78 12.69 -11.23
C LEU A 51 -15.93 13.56 -12.18
N LEU A 52 -14.70 13.16 -12.45
CA LEU A 52 -13.83 13.83 -13.41
C LEU A 52 -14.40 13.76 -14.84
N GLU A 53 -14.82 12.58 -15.31
CA GLU A 53 -15.43 12.41 -16.64
C GLU A 53 -16.72 13.23 -16.77
N ALA A 54 -17.57 13.27 -15.75
CA ALA A 54 -18.79 14.08 -15.74
C ALA A 54 -18.48 15.58 -15.82
N GLN A 55 -17.45 16.06 -15.10
CA GLN A 55 -17.00 17.45 -15.19
C GLN A 55 -16.48 17.76 -16.61
N LEU A 56 -15.62 16.90 -17.16
CA LEU A 56 -15.06 17.05 -18.50
C LEU A 56 -16.15 17.07 -19.58
N ASN A 57 -17.13 16.17 -19.50
CA ASN A 57 -18.28 16.14 -20.42
C ASN A 57 -19.16 17.39 -20.31
N ALA A 58 -19.24 18.00 -19.12
CA ALA A 58 -19.93 19.27 -18.91
C ALA A 58 -19.08 20.49 -19.31
N GLY A 59 -17.85 20.30 -19.82
CA GLY A 59 -16.92 21.36 -20.19
C GLY A 59 -16.40 22.16 -18.99
N LYS A 60 -16.42 21.57 -17.79
CA LYS A 60 -15.99 22.20 -16.54
C LYS A 60 -14.90 21.35 -15.88
N LEU A 61 -14.09 21.96 -15.04
CA LEU A 61 -13.13 21.25 -14.19
C LEU A 61 -13.13 21.94 -12.83
N ASP A 62 -13.53 21.22 -11.80
CA ASP A 62 -13.56 21.67 -10.41
C ASP A 62 -12.63 20.78 -9.57
N PRO A 63 -11.37 21.22 -9.38
CA PRO A 63 -10.41 20.53 -8.52
C PRO A 63 -10.83 20.47 -7.06
N HIS A 64 -11.63 21.42 -6.56
CA HIS A 64 -12.09 21.42 -5.17
C HIS A 64 -13.09 20.30 -4.92
N ALA A 65 -14.03 20.10 -5.85
CA ALA A 65 -14.97 18.99 -5.78
C ALA A 65 -14.25 17.62 -5.83
N LEU A 66 -13.24 17.49 -6.69
CA LEU A 66 -12.42 16.27 -6.79
C LEU A 66 -11.62 16.01 -5.50
N ALA A 67 -11.02 17.05 -4.93
CA ALA A 67 -10.29 16.94 -3.65
C ALA A 67 -11.21 16.55 -2.50
N ALA A 68 -12.38 17.17 -2.38
CA ALA A 68 -13.36 16.88 -1.33
C ALA A 68 -13.87 15.42 -1.40
N GLU A 69 -14.12 14.89 -2.60
CA GLU A 69 -14.50 13.49 -2.77
C GLU A 69 -13.36 12.53 -2.39
N GLY A 70 -12.12 12.91 -2.71
CA GLY A 70 -10.91 12.21 -2.27
C GLY A 70 -10.78 12.17 -0.74
N ASP A 71 -10.96 13.30 -0.07
CA ASP A 71 -10.88 13.41 1.39
C ASP A 71 -11.98 12.60 2.08
N LYS A 72 -13.21 12.66 1.55
CA LYS A 72 -14.34 11.86 2.05
C LYS A 72 -14.05 10.36 1.97
N ARG A 73 -13.54 9.88 0.84
CA ARG A 73 -13.10 8.48 0.71
C ARG A 73 -11.99 8.15 1.70
N ARG A 74 -10.99 9.01 1.83
CA ARG A 74 -9.89 8.80 2.77
C ARG A 74 -10.42 8.64 4.21
N ALA A 75 -11.27 9.57 4.65
CA ALA A 75 -11.91 9.51 5.97
C ALA A 75 -12.77 8.25 6.16
N GLN A 76 -13.52 7.84 5.15
CA GLN A 76 -14.36 6.64 5.19
C GLN A 76 -13.55 5.36 5.48
N PHE A 77 -12.32 5.28 4.96
CA PHE A 77 -11.48 4.10 5.11
C PHE A 77 -10.40 4.23 6.20
N GLU A 78 -10.17 5.41 6.77
CA GLU A 78 -9.15 5.63 7.79
C GLU A 78 -9.38 4.75 9.03
N GLY A 79 -10.63 4.68 9.51
CA GLY A 79 -10.98 3.79 10.63
C GLY A 79 -10.76 2.31 10.32
N GLN A 80 -11.02 1.89 9.07
CA GLN A 80 -10.79 0.51 8.63
C GLN A 80 -9.28 0.22 8.54
N GLU A 81 -8.45 1.15 8.08
CA GLU A 81 -6.99 0.97 8.06
C GLU A 81 -6.41 0.87 9.47
N ALA A 82 -6.87 1.70 10.40
CA ALA A 82 -6.44 1.63 11.79
C ALA A 82 -6.77 0.26 12.41
N ALA A 83 -7.99 -0.24 12.20
CA ALA A 83 -8.40 -1.56 12.68
C ALA A 83 -7.56 -2.69 12.06
N LEU A 84 -7.34 -2.66 10.74
CA LEU A 84 -6.49 -3.63 10.05
C LEU A 84 -5.06 -3.59 10.56
N ARG A 85 -4.51 -2.40 10.76
CA ARG A 85 -3.17 -2.23 11.33
C ARG A 85 -3.06 -2.90 12.69
N THR A 86 -4.02 -2.69 13.57
CA THR A 86 -4.05 -3.33 14.90
C THR A 86 -4.12 -4.85 14.78
N GLN A 87 -4.92 -5.39 13.86
CA GLN A 87 -5.00 -6.84 13.65
C GLN A 87 -3.69 -7.43 13.14
N TRP A 88 -3.02 -6.77 12.19
CA TRP A 88 -1.72 -7.21 11.70
C TRP A 88 -0.60 -7.06 12.74
N LEU A 89 -0.66 -6.04 13.58
CA LEU A 89 0.24 -5.92 14.73
C LEU A 89 0.05 -7.06 15.72
N ALA A 90 -1.20 -7.46 16.01
CA ALA A 90 -1.46 -8.61 16.88
C ALA A 90 -0.87 -9.92 16.31
N VAL A 91 -0.93 -10.12 14.99
CA VAL A 91 -0.25 -11.26 14.33
C VAL A 91 1.26 -11.17 14.56
N TRP A 92 1.87 -10.00 14.34
CA TRP A 92 3.29 -9.77 14.56
C TRP A 92 3.71 -10.01 16.02
N ASP A 93 2.93 -9.50 16.97
CA ASP A 93 3.19 -9.65 18.40
C ASP A 93 3.08 -11.12 18.84
N SER A 94 2.24 -11.91 18.19
CA SER A 94 2.13 -13.35 18.43
C SER A 94 3.32 -14.17 17.91
N LEU A 95 4.16 -13.62 17.03
CA LEU A 95 5.32 -14.32 16.48
C LEU A 95 6.42 -14.48 17.54
N ASN A 96 7.09 -15.63 17.53
CA ASN A 96 8.27 -15.89 18.36
C ASN A 96 9.56 -15.28 17.78
N ASP A 97 10.65 -15.31 18.55
CA ASP A 97 11.94 -14.71 18.15
C ASP A 97 12.52 -15.29 16.85
N ALA A 98 12.38 -16.60 16.64
CA ALA A 98 12.86 -17.25 15.41
C ALA A 98 12.09 -16.76 14.17
N GLN A 99 10.75 -16.69 14.28
CA GLN A 99 9.88 -16.18 13.22
C GLN A 99 10.15 -14.69 12.93
N ARG A 100 10.29 -13.85 13.97
CA ARG A 100 10.61 -12.43 13.82
C ARG A 100 11.98 -12.21 13.18
N THR A 101 12.96 -13.04 13.53
CA THR A 101 14.29 -13.03 12.90
C THR A 101 14.20 -13.35 11.42
N GLN A 102 13.44 -14.40 11.07
CA GLN A 102 13.22 -14.79 9.66
C GLN A 102 12.53 -13.68 8.87
N VAL A 103 11.50 -13.05 9.42
CA VAL A 103 10.85 -11.90 8.78
C VAL A 103 11.83 -10.73 8.61
N THR A 104 12.68 -10.47 9.59
CA THR A 104 13.69 -9.41 9.51
C THR A 104 14.69 -9.67 8.39
N GLN A 105 15.13 -10.92 8.17
CA GLN A 105 16.00 -11.27 7.05
C GLN A 105 15.30 -11.07 5.70
N ILE A 106 14.06 -11.52 5.58
CA ILE A 106 13.23 -11.30 4.38
C ILE A 106 13.13 -9.79 4.05
N VAL A 107 12.89 -8.96 5.07
CA VAL A 107 12.80 -7.50 4.91
C VAL A 107 14.15 -6.89 4.53
N LYS A 108 15.26 -7.35 5.14
CA LYS A 108 16.62 -6.91 4.78
C LYS A 108 16.93 -7.18 3.31
N GLU A 109 16.66 -8.39 2.83
CA GLU A 109 16.84 -8.76 1.42
C GLU A 109 15.97 -7.88 0.50
N ARG A 110 14.74 -7.61 0.90
CA ARG A 110 13.84 -6.73 0.14
C ARG A 110 14.37 -5.31 0.04
N VAL A 111 14.87 -4.75 1.14
CA VAL A 111 15.46 -3.41 1.17
C VAL A 111 16.74 -3.37 0.32
N ALA A 112 17.57 -4.41 0.38
CA ALA A 112 18.77 -4.52 -0.46
C ALA A 112 18.42 -4.53 -1.95
N LYS A 113 17.44 -5.35 -2.37
CA LYS A 113 16.94 -5.37 -3.75
C LYS A 113 16.34 -4.03 -4.17
N MET A 114 15.58 -3.37 -3.28
CA MET A 114 15.02 -2.04 -3.56
C MET A 114 16.13 -1.01 -3.81
N LYS A 115 17.20 -1.02 -3.00
CA LYS A 115 18.36 -0.13 -3.20
C LYS A 115 19.06 -0.41 -4.54
N GLU A 116 19.22 -1.68 -4.91
CA GLU A 116 19.81 -2.06 -6.20
C GLU A 116 18.95 -1.57 -7.39
N HIS A 117 17.62 -1.75 -7.30
CA HIS A 117 16.69 -1.29 -8.32
C HIS A 117 16.57 0.24 -8.40
N HIS A 118 16.69 0.96 -7.28
CA HIS A 118 16.78 2.43 -7.26
C HIS A 118 18.09 2.92 -7.88
N GLY A 119 19.22 2.26 -7.63
CA GLY A 119 20.48 2.56 -8.32
C GLY A 119 20.36 2.40 -9.85
N LYS A 120 19.79 1.29 -10.31
CA LYS A 120 19.60 1.01 -11.74
C LYS A 120 18.60 1.93 -12.46
N ARG A 121 17.63 2.49 -11.73
CA ARG A 121 16.67 3.49 -12.27
C ARG A 121 17.22 4.92 -12.28
N GLY A 122 18.27 5.21 -11.51
CA GLY A 122 19.03 6.46 -11.62
C GLY A 122 19.85 6.52 -12.91
N GLU A 123 20.42 5.38 -13.33
CA GLU A 123 21.23 5.29 -14.56
C GLU A 123 20.39 5.23 -15.86
N HIS A 124 19.14 4.77 -15.82
CA HIS A 124 18.26 4.65 -16.99
C HIS A 124 17.30 5.85 -17.17
N ARG A 125 17.79 7.09 -17.00
CA ARG A 125 17.17 8.26 -17.65
C ARG A 125 18.07 8.80 -18.75
N PRO A 126 18.23 8.12 -19.89
CA PRO A 126 18.72 8.78 -21.09
C PRO A 126 17.61 9.73 -21.58
N GLY A 127 17.86 11.04 -21.55
CA GLY A 127 17.11 11.99 -22.37
C GLY A 127 15.96 12.76 -21.72
N ARG A 128 16.19 13.45 -20.59
CA ARG A 128 15.56 14.77 -20.45
C ARG A 128 16.62 15.81 -20.84
N PRO A 129 16.60 16.41 -22.04
CA PRO A 129 17.40 17.61 -22.26
C PRO A 129 16.95 18.63 -21.21
N ALA A 130 17.90 19.19 -20.49
CA ALA A 130 17.67 20.35 -19.66
C ALA A 130 17.06 21.42 -20.58
N GLN A 131 15.77 21.71 -20.40
CA GLN A 131 15.18 22.88 -21.04
C GLN A 131 15.93 24.09 -20.47
N PRO A 132 16.59 24.92 -21.29
CA PRO A 132 17.14 26.17 -20.81
C PRO A 132 15.98 27.00 -20.26
N ALA A 133 16.17 27.55 -19.06
CA ALA A 133 15.23 28.48 -18.44
C ALA A 133 14.87 29.59 -19.45
N PRO A 134 13.60 29.98 -19.57
CA PRO A 134 13.24 31.10 -20.43
C PRO A 134 13.92 32.36 -19.88
N ALA A 135 14.81 32.95 -20.69
CA ALA A 135 15.33 34.28 -20.45
C ALA A 135 14.15 35.25 -20.51
N ALA A 136 13.93 35.96 -19.39
CA ALA A 136 13.05 37.11 -19.35
C ALA A 136 13.59 38.18 -20.32
N GLN A 137 12.70 38.71 -21.15
CA GLN A 137 12.81 40.02 -21.82
C GLN A 137 11.57 40.82 -21.46
#